data_AF-A0A2Z4URJ9-F1
#
_entry.id   AF-A0A2Z4URJ9-F1
#
_cell.length_a   1.000
_cell.length_b   1.000
_cell.length_c   1.000
_cell.angle_alpha   90.00
_cell.angle_beta   90.00
_cell.angle_gamma   90.00
#
_symmetry.space_group_name_H-M   'P 1'
#
loop_
_entity.id
_entity.type
_entity.pdbx_description
1 polymer ?
#
loop_
_entity_poly.entity_id
_entity_poly.type
_entity_poly.pdbx_seq_one_letter_code
_entity_poly.pdbx_strand_id
1 'polypeptide(L)'
;MMAARFLGYAYGMFHAARAPRERVGWINTMIVIQAIDWIATLGYLAAGSLTLSQVTTAAFAPVLFIGALLWFHPRRLPAEH
;
A
#
# COMPACT_ATOMS: atom_id res chain seq x y z
N MET A 1 -3.33 -10.74 14.02
CA MET A 1 -2.97 -9.30 13.97
C MET A 1 -3.16 -8.65 12.60
N MET A 2 -2.88 -9.33 11.48
CA MET A 2 -2.97 -8.73 10.14
C MET A 2 -4.39 -8.40 9.66
N ALA A 3 -5.40 -9.23 9.98
CA ALA A 3 -6.77 -9.06 9.47
C ALA A 3 -7.42 -7.71 9.83
N ALA A 4 -7.19 -7.20 11.05
CA ALA A 4 -7.70 -5.89 11.46
C ALA A 4 -7.05 -4.73 10.69
N ARG A 5 -5.76 -4.85 10.36
CA ARG A 5 -5.05 -3.90 9.47
C ARG A 5 -5.62 -3.94 8.07
N PHE A 6 -5.84 -5.14 7.51
CA PHE A 6 -6.48 -5.33 6.21
C PHE A 6 -7.88 -4.72 6.13
N LEU A 7 -8.70 -4.88 7.18
CA LEU A 7 -10.03 -4.27 7.25
C LEU A 7 -9.95 -2.73 7.36
N GLY A 8 -9.03 -2.19 8.16
CA GLY A 8 -8.78 -0.75 8.22
C GLY A 8 -8.34 -0.17 6.87
N TYR A 9 -7.48 -0.88 6.14
CA TYR A 9 -7.07 -0.51 4.79
C TYR A 9 -8.19 -0.61 3.77
N ALA A 10 -8.99 -1.68 3.81
CA ALA A 10 -10.13 -1.85 2.92
C ALA A 10 -11.18 -0.75 3.14
N TYR A 11 -11.47 -0.42 4.41
CA TYR A 11 -12.37 0.67 4.77
C TYR A 11 -11.85 2.03 4.29
N GLY A 12 -10.57 2.32 4.53
CA GLY A 12 -9.94 3.54 4.06
C GLY A 12 -9.91 3.63 2.53
N MET A 13 -9.66 2.52 1.82
CA MET A 13 -9.71 2.45 0.34
C MET A 13 -11.12 2.71 -0.18
N PHE A 14 -12.14 2.11 0.42
CA PHE A 14 -13.54 2.33 0.02
C PHE A 14 -13.93 3.80 0.18
N HIS A 15 -13.45 4.45 1.23
CA HIS A 15 -13.69 5.87 1.47
C HIS A 15 -12.86 6.77 0.55
N ALA A 16 -11.61 6.39 0.25
CA ALA A 16 -10.74 7.03 -0.72
C ALA A 16 -11.29 6.97 -2.15
N ALA A 17 -11.88 5.84 -2.54
CA ALA A 17 -12.48 5.66 -3.86
C ALA A 17 -13.67 6.60 -4.12
N ARG A 18 -14.40 7.00 -3.06
CA ARG A 18 -15.56 7.90 -3.17
C ARG A 18 -15.19 9.37 -3.36
N ALA A 19 -14.05 9.81 -2.82
CA ALA A 19 -13.59 11.20 -2.91
C ALA A 19 -12.05 11.26 -2.93
N PRO A 20 -11.42 10.77 -4.01
CA PRO A 20 -9.96 10.58 -4.02
C PRO A 20 -9.21 11.93 -3.95
N ARG A 21 -9.72 12.98 -4.60
CA ARG A 21 -9.11 14.33 -4.59
C ARG A 21 -9.04 14.97 -3.21
N GLU A 22 -9.99 14.67 -2.33
CA GLU A 22 -10.01 15.19 -0.96
C GLU A 22 -9.15 14.35 0.00
N ARG A 23 -8.75 13.14 -0.41
CA ARG A 23 -8.09 12.14 0.44
C ARG A 23 -6.65 11.83 0.02
N VAL A 24 -6.03 12.74 -0.73
CA VAL A 24 -4.64 12.61 -1.22
C VAL A 24 -3.66 12.37 -0.07
N GLY A 25 -3.86 13.02 1.08
CA GLY A 25 -3.02 12.82 2.27
C GLY A 25 -3.08 11.38 2.80
N TRP A 26 -4.27 10.75 2.77
CA TRP A 26 -4.44 9.35 3.17
C TRP A 26 -3.77 8.41 2.17
N ILE A 27 -3.97 8.64 0.86
CA ILE A 27 -3.35 7.82 -0.21
C ILE A 27 -1.81 7.88 -0.11
N ASN A 28 -1.23 9.08 0.06
CA ASN A 28 0.22 9.24 0.21
C ASN A 28 0.75 8.54 1.47
N THR A 29 0.04 8.69 2.59
CA THR A 29 0.41 8.01 3.85
C THR A 29 0.44 6.49 3.68
N MET A 30 -0.54 5.93 2.97
CA MET A 30 -0.59 4.49 2.68
C MET A 30 0.60 4.04 1.83
N ILE A 31 0.94 4.80 0.78
CA ILE A 31 2.11 4.49 -0.06
C ILE A 31 3.39 4.48 0.77
N VAL A 32 3.57 5.47 1.66
CA VAL A 32 4.76 5.58 2.52
C VAL A 32 4.85 4.41 3.51
N ILE A 33 3.76 4.08 4.20
CA ILE A 33 3.74 2.95 5.14
C ILE A 33 4.09 1.65 4.41
N GLN A 34 3.48 1.44 3.23
CA GLN A 34 3.68 0.24 2.45
C GLN A 34 5.11 0.13 1.91
N ALA A 35 5.74 1.25 1.57
CA ALA A 35 7.14 1.30 1.17
C ALA A 35 8.10 1.00 2.33
N ILE A 36 7.84 1.54 3.53
CA ILE A 36 8.65 1.26 4.73
C ILE A 36 8.55 -0.22 5.12
N ASP A 37 7.35 -0.79 5.16
CA ASP A 37 7.14 -2.22 5.46
C ASP A 37 7.89 -3.10 4.44
N TRP A 38 7.90 -2.71 3.16
CA TRP A 38 8.61 -3.44 2.11
C TRP A 38 10.13 -3.35 2.27
N ILE A 39 10.69 -2.17 2.55
CA ILE A 39 12.12 -1.96 2.80
C ILE A 39 12.57 -2.78 4.02
N ALA A 40 11.78 -2.79 5.10
CA ALA A 40 12.07 -3.60 6.28
C ALA A 40 12.08 -5.10 5.94
N THR A 41 11.09 -5.56 5.16
CA THR A 41 11.04 -6.96 4.68
C THR A 41 12.28 -7.34 3.86
N LEU A 42 12.74 -6.45 2.96
CA LEU A 42 13.98 -6.66 2.21
C LEU A 42 15.21 -6.69 3.12
N GLY A 43 15.27 -5.84 4.14
CA GLY A 43 16.34 -5.85 5.14
C GLY A 43 16.41 -7.17 5.91
N TYR A 44 15.27 -7.70 6.34
CA TYR A 44 15.20 -9.00 7.02
C TYR A 44 15.55 -10.18 6.10
N LEU A 45 15.17 -10.13 4.82
CA LEU A 45 15.58 -11.11 3.81
C LEU A 45 17.10 -11.06 3.55
N ALA A 46 17.67 -9.85 3.40
CA ALA A 46 19.11 -9.66 3.18
C ALA A 46 19.95 -10.10 4.38
N ALA A 47 19.45 -9.91 5.60
CA ALA A 47 20.08 -10.39 6.83
C ALA A 47 19.95 -11.91 7.03
N GLY A 48 19.20 -12.63 6.18
CA GLY A 48 18.95 -14.07 6.31
C GLY A 48 18.03 -14.46 7.47
N SER A 49 17.46 -13.48 8.17
CA SER A 49 16.54 -13.69 9.30
C SER A 49 15.15 -14.16 8.87
N LEU A 50 14.78 -13.93 7.61
CA LEU A 50 13.57 -14.44 6.97
C LEU A 50 13.94 -15.15 5.67
N THR A 51 13.23 -16.23 5.35
CA THR A 51 13.36 -16.89 4.05
C THR A 51 12.25 -16.43 3.09
N LEU A 52 12.52 -16.42 1.79
CA LEU A 52 11.51 -16.14 0.76
C LEU A 52 10.29 -17.07 0.87
N SER A 53 10.46 -18.30 1.37
CA SER A 53 9.36 -19.24 1.62
C SER A 53 8.44 -18.82 2.77
N GLN A 54 8.91 -17.99 3.71
CA GLN A 54 8.12 -17.48 4.83
C GLN A 54 7.36 -16.20 4.49
N VAL A 55 7.86 -15.39 3.53
CA VAL A 55 7.28 -14.09 3.14
C VAL A 55 6.76 -14.06 1.70
N THR A 56 6.37 -15.21 1.15
CA THR A 56 5.94 -15.39 -0.25
C THR A 56 4.98 -14.30 -0.74
N THR A 57 3.84 -14.11 -0.08
CA THR A 57 2.85 -13.08 -0.46
C THR A 57 3.19 -11.69 0.09
N ALA A 58 3.86 -11.63 1.24
CA ALA A 58 4.22 -10.38 1.91
C ALA A 58 5.29 -9.57 1.15
N ALA A 59 6.14 -10.22 0.35
CA ALA A 59 7.14 -9.55 -0.46
C ALA A 59 6.56 -8.83 -1.70
N PHE A 60 5.44 -9.31 -2.26
CA PHE A 60 4.86 -8.78 -3.50
C PHE A 60 3.61 -7.92 -3.29
N ALA A 61 2.80 -8.21 -2.27
CA ALA A 61 1.59 -7.45 -1.96
C ALA A 61 1.85 -5.93 -1.79
N PRO A 62 2.94 -5.47 -1.14
CA PRO A 62 3.24 -4.05 -1.01
C PRO A 62 3.38 -3.33 -2.36
N VAL A 63 4.09 -3.97 -3.29
CA VAL A 63 4.35 -3.41 -4.63
C VAL A 63 3.05 -3.32 -5.44
N LEU A 64 2.23 -4.38 -5.40
CA LEU A 64 0.93 -4.38 -6.06
C LEU A 64 -0.01 -3.31 -5.49
N PHE A 65 0.01 -3.14 -4.17
CA PHE A 65 -0.83 -2.15 -3.49
C PHE A 65 -0.41 -0.71 -3.80
N ILE A 66 0.90 -0.42 -3.78
CA ILE A 66 1.44 0.88 -4.21
C ILE A 66 1.10 1.14 -5.68
N GLY A 67 1.28 0.14 -6.55
CA GLY A 67 0.93 0.23 -7.97
C GLY A 67 -0.54 0.58 -8.20
N ALA A 68 -1.45 -0.09 -7.49
CA ALA A 68 -2.87 0.20 -7.55
C ALA A 68 -3.18 1.62 -7.06
N LEU A 69 -2.63 2.03 -5.91
CA LEU A 69 -2.85 3.39 -5.39
C LEU A 69 -2.28 4.48 -6.30
N LEU A 70 -1.14 4.24 -6.96
CA LEU A 70 -0.56 5.16 -7.94
C LEU A 70 -1.39 5.23 -9.23
N TRP A 71 -1.96 4.10 -9.66
CA TRP A 71 -2.83 4.03 -10.84
C TRP A 71 -4.13 4.81 -10.63
N PHE A 72 -4.77 4.65 -9.47
CA PHE A 72 -5.98 5.37 -9.09
C PHE A 72 -5.70 6.74 -8.44
N HIS A 73 -4.44 7.20 -8.47
CA HIS A 73 -4.06 8.42 -7.79
C HIS A 73 -4.73 9.63 -8.48
N PRO A 74 -5.48 10.47 -7.75
CA PRO A 74 -6.27 11.57 -8.32
C PRO A 74 -5.45 12.63 -9.06
N ARG A 75 -4.14 12.75 -8.79
CA ARG A 75 -3.23 13.60 -9.61
C ARG A 75 -3.09 13.12 -11.07
N ARG A 76 -3.49 11.89 -11.40
CA ARG A 76 -3.50 11.34 -12.77
C ARG A 76 -4.87 11.43 -13.44
N LEU A 77 -5.94 11.73 -12.69
CA LEU A 77 -7.29 11.85 -13.24
C LEU A 77 -7.45 13.25 -13.85
N PRO A 78 -7.79 13.38 -15.15
CA PRO A 78 -8.03 14.66 -15.79
C PRO A 78 -9.00 15.51 -14.97
N ALA A 79 -8.79 16.84 -14.92
CA ALA A 79 -9.84 17.73 -14.46
C ALA A 79 -11.00 17.58 -15.43
N GLU A 80 -12.12 17.00 -14.97
CA GLU A 80 -13.36 17.06 -15.73
C GLU A 80 -13.72 18.56 -15.79
N HIS A 81 -13.59 19.12 -17.00
CA HIS A 81 -13.92 20.50 -17.34
C HIS A 81 -15.41 20.65 -17.57
#